data_AF-M7A0A7-F1
#
_entry.id   AF-M7A0A7-F1
#
_cell.length_a   1.000
_cell.length_b   1.000
_cell.length_c   1.000
_cell.angle_alpha   90.00
_cell.angle_beta   90.00
_cell.angle_gamma   90.00
#
_symmetry.space_group_name_H-M   'P 1'
#
loop_
_entity.id
_entity.type
_entity.pdbx_description
1 polymer ?
#
loop_
_entity_poly.entity_id
_entity_poly.type
_entity_poly.pdbx_seq_one_letter_code
_entity_poly.pdbx_strand_id
1 'polypeptide(L)' 'MEGIFWIVFVGDDFQTGKEYSNLLNLSNKAETLVDPLSTSYKRVKIVGLPTVLILNSKREIFLKLRDITNLE' A
#
# COMPACT_ATOMS: atom_id res chain seq x y z
N MET A 1 1.47 5.03 -23.54
CA MET A 1 1.74 5.66 -22.24
C MET A 1 1.93 4.52 -21.24
N GLU A 2 3.13 4.38 -20.67
CA GLU A 2 3.31 3.50 -19.51
C GLU A 2 2.54 4.13 -18.34
N GLY A 3 1.44 3.49 -17.95
CA GLY A 3 0.61 3.94 -16.83
C GLY A 3 1.22 3.51 -15.50
N ILE A 4 1.12 4.37 -14.48
CA ILE A 4 1.45 3.98 -13.11
C ILE A 4 0.32 3.07 -12.61
N PHE A 5 0.66 1.86 -12.19
CA PHE A 5 -0.27 0.94 -11.54
C PHE A 5 -0.12 1.03 -10.03
N TRP A 6 -1.19 1.43 -9.35
CA TRP A 6 -1.22 1.56 -7.90
C TRP A 6 -1.79 0.30 -7.26
N ILE A 7 -1.10 -0.21 -6.24
CA ILE A 7 -1.59 -1.27 -5.37
C ILE A 7 -1.64 -0.70 -3.95
N VAL A 8 -2.80 -0.73 -3.32
CA VAL A 8 -3.02 -0.29 -1.94
C VAL A 8 -3.21 -1.52 -1.07
N PHE A 9 -2.31 -1.71 -0.10
CA PHE A 9 -2.48 -2.71 0.94
C PHE A 9 -3.22 -2.10 2.13
N VAL A 10 -4.32 -2.72 2.54
CA VAL A 10 -5.07 -2.35 3.74
C VAL A 10 -4.82 -3.39 4.81
N GLY A 11 -4.21 -2.97 5.92
CA GLY A 11 -3.86 -3.83 7.05
C GLY A 11 -5.03 -4.17 7.98
N ASP A 12 -6.25 -3.92 7.55
CA ASP A 12 -7.49 -4.11 8.32
C ASP A 12 -8.23 -5.37 7.85
N ASP A 13 -9.37 -5.70 8.44
CA ASP A 13 -10.22 -6.80 7.98
C ASP A 13 -10.80 -6.56 6.57
N PHE A 14 -11.34 -7.61 5.96
CA PHE A 14 -11.83 -7.58 4.59
C PHE A 14 -13.03 -6.63 4.39
N GLN A 15 -13.91 -6.52 5.40
CA GLN A 15 -15.06 -5.64 5.33
C GLN A 15 -14.59 -4.18 5.38
N THR A 16 -13.80 -3.84 6.39
CA THR A 16 -13.26 -2.50 6.60
C THR A 16 -12.39 -2.05 5.42
N GLY A 17 -11.56 -2.94 4.88
CA GLY A 17 -10.75 -2.65 3.69
C GLY A 17 -11.58 -2.36 2.45
N LYS A 18 -12.71 -3.04 2.27
CA LYS A 18 -13.65 -2.78 1.16
C LYS A 18 -14.40 -1.48 1.35
N GLU A 19 -14.84 -1.17 2.57
CA GLU A 19 -15.51 0.08 2.90
C GLU A 19 -14.61 1.29 2.61
N TYR A 20 -13.35 1.26 3.04
CA TYR A 20 -12.39 2.34 2.74
C TYR A 20 -12.08 2.47 1.26
N SER A 21 -11.91 1.35 0.54
CA SER A 21 -11.68 1.37 -0.92
C SER A 21 -12.82 2.08 -1.66
N ASN A 22 -14.07 1.82 -1.25
CA ASN A 22 -15.25 2.48 -1.80
C ASN A 22 -15.30 3.96 -1.43
N LEU A 23 -15.08 4.30 -0.15
CA LEU A 23 -15.11 5.69 0.35
C LEU A 23 -14.08 6.57 -0.37
N LEU A 24 -12.90 6.01 -0.68
CA LEU A 24 -11.81 6.70 -1.39
C LEU A 24 -11.92 6.61 -2.92
N ASN A 25 -12.94 5.96 -3.46
CA ASN A 25 -13.12 5.74 -4.91
C ASN A 25 -11.88 5.12 -5.58
N LEU A 26 -11.30 4.10 -4.96
CA LEU A 26 -10.05 3.48 -5.44
C LEU A 26 -10.25 2.50 -6.60
N SER A 27 -11.47 1.99 -6.81
CA SER A 27 -11.77 0.92 -7.78
C SER A 27 -11.26 1.16 -9.21
N ASN A 28 -11.20 2.42 -9.66
CA ASN A 28 -10.70 2.78 -11.00
C ASN A 28 -9.28 3.37 -10.99
N LYS A 29 -8.66 3.48 -9.81
CA LYS A 29 -7.38 4.19 -9.60
C LYS A 29 -6.28 3.29 -9.05
N ALA A 30 -6.65 2.24 -8.32
CA ALA A 30 -5.73 1.31 -7.69
C ALA A 30 -6.37 -0.07 -7.48
N GLU A 31 -5.56 -1.12 -7.53
CA GLU A 31 -5.93 -2.42 -6.99
C GLU A 31 -5.83 -2.37 -5.46
N THR A 32 -6.89 -2.75 -4.75
CA THR A 32 -6.87 -2.82 -3.28
C THR A 32 -6.71 -4.26 -2.83
N LEU A 33 -5.69 -4.54 -2.03
CA LEU A 33 -5.43 -5.84 -1.43
C LEU A 33 -5.56 -5.72 0.09
N VAL A 34 -6.30 -6.64 0.70
CA VAL A 34 -6.50 -6.66 2.16
C VAL A 34 -5.53 -7.66 2.78
N ASP A 35 -4.69 -7.21 3.72
CA ASP A 35 -3.70 -8.02 4.45
C ASP A 35 -3.85 -7.80 5.97
N PRO A 36 -4.91 -8.34 6.59
CA PRO A 36 -5.25 -8.08 8.00
C PRO A 36 -4.16 -8.51 8.98
N LEU A 37 -3.31 -9.47 8.58
CA LEU A 37 -2.23 -10.00 9.41
C LEU A 37 -0.88 -9.31 9.16
N SER A 38 -0.86 -8.28 8.30
CA SER A 38 0.36 -7.58 7.86
C SER A 38 1.46 -8.55 7.41
N THR A 39 1.08 -9.68 6.82
CA THR A 39 2.01 -10.75 6.41
C THR A 39 2.85 -10.33 5.21
N SER A 40 2.27 -9.54 4.30
CA SER A 40 2.98 -8.94 3.17
C SER A 40 4.03 -7.96 3.66
N TYR A 41 3.69 -7.07 4.59
CA TYR A 41 4.60 -6.10 5.23
C TYR A 41 5.82 -6.80 5.86
N LYS A 42 5.59 -7.90 6.59
CA LYS A 42 6.67 -8.71 7.19
C LYS A 42 7.60 -9.30 6.12
N ARG A 43 7.06 -9.83 5.02
CA ARG A 43 7.87 -10.41 3.92
C ARG A 43 8.75 -9.38 3.23
N VAL A 44 8.25 -8.17 3.03
CA VAL A 44 9.01 -7.06 2.41
C VAL A 44 9.76 -6.20 3.44
N LYS A 45 9.84 -6.63 4.71
CA LYS A 45 10.52 -5.94 5.81
C LYS A 45 10.07 -4.47 5.95
N ILE A 46 8.80 -4.19 5.70
CA ILE A 46 8.18 -2.91 6.05
C ILE A 46 7.85 -2.97 7.54
N VAL A 47 8.46 -2.08 8.32
CA VAL A 47 8.25 -1.95 9.77
C VAL A 47 7.77 -0.52 10.02
N GLY A 48 6.62 -0.39 10.68
CA GLY A 48 6.02 0.90 11.03
C GLY A 48 4.97 1.43 10.03
N LEU A 49 4.50 2.64 10.36
CA LEU A 49 3.47 3.51 9.74
C LEU A 49 3.50 3.60 8.19
N PRO A 50 2.44 4.13 7.55
CA PRO A 50 2.20 3.97 6.11
C PRO A 50 3.46 4.20 5.27
N THR A 51 3.74 3.22 4.42
CA THR A 51 4.95 3.18 3.59
C THR A 51 4.53 3.10 2.13
N VAL A 52 5.00 4.03 1.32
CA VAL A 52 4.84 4.00 -0.14
C VAL A 52 6.12 3.43 -0.75
N LEU A 53 5.97 2.38 -1.57
CA LEU A 53 7.06 1.79 -2.35
C LEU A 53 6.80 2.03 -3.84
N ILE A 54 7.81 2.53 -4.55
CA ILE A 54 7.79 2.60 -6.02
C ILE A 54 8.74 1.53 -6.53
N LEU A 55 8.24 0.66 -7.41
CA LEU A 55 9.02 -0.39 -8.05
C LEU A 55 9.35 0.02 -9.49
N ASN A 56 10.53 -0.33 -9.97
CA ASN A 56 10.86 -0.22 -11.39
C ASN A 56 10.26 -1.39 -12.19
N SER A 57 10.44 -1.39 -13.51
CA SER A 57 9.96 -2.47 -14.40
C SER A 57 10.58 -3.84 -14.13
N LYS A 58 11.69 -3.91 -13.38
CA LYS A 58 12.34 -5.15 -12.92
C LYS A 58 11.85 -5.61 -11.54
N ARG A 59 10.84 -4.94 -10.97
CA ARG A 59 10.29 -5.20 -9.63
C ARG A 59 11.27 -4.89 -8.49
N GLU A 60 12.27 -4.07 -8.76
CA GLU A 60 13.22 -3.60 -7.75
C GLU A 60 12.68 -2.33 -7.10
N ILE A 61 12.93 -2.13 -5.79
CA ILE A 61 12.52 -0.92 -5.08
C ILE A 61 13.36 0.25 -5.60
N PHE A 62 12.71 1.18 -6.31
CA PHE A 62 13.30 2.43 -6.78
C PHE A 62 13.20 3.53 -5.71
N LEU A 63 12.08 3.58 -4.98
CA LEU A 63 11.84 4.56 -3.91
C LEU A 63 11.09 3.94 -2.74
N LYS A 64 11.46 4.34 -1.51
CA LYS A 64 10.72 4.04 -0.28
C LYS A 64 10.47 5.33 0.49
N LEU A 65 9.20 5.69 0.64
CA LEU A 65 8.76 6.79 1.49
C LEU A 65 8.10 6.17 2.73
N ARG A 66 8.51 6.61 3.92
CA ARG A 66 7.84 6.26 5.18
C ARG A 66 7.18 7.51 5.72
N ASP A 67 6.03 7.35 6.36
CA ASP A 67 5.40 8.43 7.09
C ASP A 67 6.37 8.98 8.16
N ILE A 68 6.55 10.30 8.16
CA ILE A 68 7.38 11.03 9.14
C ILE A 68 6.41 11.71 10.11
N THR A 69 5.54 10.94 10.76
CA THR A 69 4.57 11.48 11.71
C THR A 69 5.13 11.66 13.12
N ASN A 70 6.44 11.48 13.32
CA ASN A 70 7.15 11.93 14.52
C ASN A 70 8.21 12.98 14.15
N LEU A 71 7.78 14.24 14.05
CA LEU A 71 8.59 15.40 14.37
C LEU A 71 8.12 15.92 15.73
N GLU A 72 8.46 15.18 16.78
CA GLU A 72 8.54 15.68 18.16
C GLU A 72 9.95 15.41 18.69
#